data_AF-A0A349QUE8-F1
#
_entry.id   AF-A0A349QUE8-F1
#
_cell.length_a   1.000
_cell.length_b   1.000
_cell.length_c   1.000
_cell.angle_alpha   90.00
_cell.angle_beta   90.00
_cell.angle_gamma   90.00
#
_symmetry.space_group_name_H-M   'P 1'
#
loop_
_entity.id
_entity.type
_entity.pdbx_description
1 polymer ?
#
loop_
_entity_poly.entity_id
_entity_poly.type
_entity_poly.pdbx_seq_one_letter_code
_entity_poly.pdbx_strand_id
1 'polypeptide(L)' 'MQTAFLKLVAADIQKRFGNDLSEIAIVFNNKRPITYLKKHLSEVYGQAIWSPQFFTIQEFLRLSTDDTEASPLT' A
#
# COMPACT_ATOMS: atom_id res chain seq x y z
N MET A 1 8.37 15.57 18.90
CA MET A 1 7.47 14.39 18.81
C MET A 1 7.93 13.53 17.66
N GLN A 2 8.03 12.21 17.83
CA GLN A 2 8.43 11.30 16.74
C GLN A 2 7.21 11.03 15.86
N THR A 3 7.25 11.50 14.61
CA THR A 3 6.19 11.20 13.63
C THR A 3 6.35 9.77 13.15
N ALA A 4 5.28 8.97 13.18
CA ALA A 4 5.30 7.60 12.67
C ALA A 4 5.71 7.60 11.18
N PHE A 5 6.60 6.69 10.80
CA PHE A 5 7.12 6.61 9.43
C PHE A 5 6.00 6.51 8.38
N LEU A 6 5.01 5.64 8.59
CA LEU A 6 3.89 5.48 7.66
C LEU A 6 3.01 6.73 7.52
N LYS A 7 3.00 7.61 8.52
CA LYS A 7 2.34 8.92 8.41
C LYS A 7 3.11 9.86 7.49
N LEU A 8 4.44 9.85 7.54
CA LEU A 8 5.29 10.60 6.61
C LEU A 8 5.11 10.09 5.17
N VAL A 9 5.05 8.77 5.00
CA VAL A 9 4.80 8.13 3.69
C VAL A 9 3.41 8.51 3.14
N ALA A 10 2.36 8.52 3.97
CA ALA A 10 1.02 8.94 3.54
C ALA A 10 0.99 10.38 3.01
N ALA A 11 1.69 11.31 3.69
CA ALA A 11 1.82 12.70 3.24
C ALA A 11 2.61 12.81 1.92
N ASP A 12 3.67 12.02 1.76
CA ASP A 12 4.43 11.97 0.51
C ASP A 12 3.59 11.43 -0.66
N ILE A 13 2.79 10.37 -0.43
CA ILE A 13 1.86 9.81 -1.42
C ILE A 13 0.87 10.88 -1.89
N GLN A 14 0.22 11.59 -0.96
CA GLN A 14 -0.70 12.68 -1.32
C GLN A 14 -0.02 13.76 -2.14
N LYS A 15 1.18 14.18 -1.75
CA LYS A 15 1.94 15.19 -2.47
C LYS A 15 2.29 14.75 -3.90
N ARG A 16 2.58 13.46 -4.10
CA ARG A 16 3.03 12.92 -5.39
C ARG A 16 1.91 12.56 -6.34
N PHE A 17 0.79 12.04 -5.83
CA PHE A 17 -0.25 11.42 -6.65
C PHE A 17 -1.60 12.16 -6.58
N GLY A 18 -1.76 13.15 -5.70
CA GLY A 18 -3.03 13.88 -5.57
C GLY A 18 -4.13 13.02 -4.97
N ASN A 19 -5.39 13.27 -5.32
CA ASN A 19 -6.56 12.65 -4.67
C ASN A 19 -7.07 11.36 -5.32
N ASP A 20 -6.48 10.96 -6.44
CA ASP A 20 -6.84 9.73 -7.13
C ASP A 20 -5.70 8.72 -7.03
N LEU A 21 -5.90 7.69 -6.22
CA LEU A 21 -4.95 6.61 -6.03
C LEU A 21 -5.44 5.29 -6.63
N SER A 22 -6.50 5.31 -7.44
CA SER A 22 -7.11 4.09 -8.01
C SER A 22 -6.11 3.22 -8.77
N GLU A 23 -5.18 3.85 -9.50
CA GLU A 23 -4.14 3.20 -10.31
C GLU A 23 -2.81 3.01 -9.54
N ILE A 24 -2.84 3.06 -8.21
CA ILE A 24 -1.64 2.90 -7.37
C ILE A 24 -1.68 1.55 -6.64
N ALA A 25 -0.63 0.76 -6.86
CA ALA A 25 -0.34 -0.45 -6.08
C ALA A 25 0.69 -0.17 -4.99
N ILE A 26 0.37 -0.52 -3.74
CA ILE A 26 1.27 -0.41 -2.59
C ILE A 26 1.62 -1.83 -2.12
N VAL A 27 2.91 -2.18 -2.17
CA VAL A 27 3.40 -3.52 -1.86
C VAL A 27 4.18 -3.52 -0.53
N PHE A 28 3.81 -4.42 0.38
CA PHE A 28 4.51 -4.66 1.64
C PHE A 28 5.04 -6.10 1.74
N ASN A 29 5.94 -6.35 2.67
CA ASN A 29 6.41 -7.71 2.97
C ASN A 29 5.38 -8.56 3.75
N ASN A 30 4.42 -7.92 4.42
CA ASN A 30 3.32 -8.58 5.13
C ASN A 30 2.11 -7.64 5.26
N LYS A 31 0.98 -8.15 5.76
CA LYS A 31 -0.28 -7.38 5.83
C LYS A 31 -0.40 -6.40 7.00
N ARG A 32 0.45 -6.48 8.03
CA ARG A 32 0.31 -5.66 9.24
C ARG A 32 0.40 -4.15 8.96
N PRO A 33 1.35 -3.64 8.15
CA PRO A 33 1.46 -2.21 7.83
C PRO A 33 0.26 -1.61 7.10
N ILE A 34 -0.51 -2.43 6.37
CA ILE A 34 -1.62 -1.97 5.51
C ILE A 34 -2.65 -1.21 6.33
N THR A 35 -3.06 -1.76 7.48
CA THR A 35 -4.08 -1.13 8.33
C THR A 35 -3.62 0.24 8.85
N TYR A 36 -2.34 0.36 9.23
CA TYR A 36 -1.77 1.62 9.70
C TYR A 36 -1.67 2.65 8.58
N LEU A 37 -1.23 2.25 7.38
CA LEU A 37 -1.13 3.17 6.25
C LEU A 37 -2.52 3.62 5.77
N LYS A 38 -3.52 2.74 5.73
CA LYS A 38 -4.91 3.11 5.43
C LYS A 38 -5.44 4.17 6.40
N LYS A 39 -5.20 3.98 7.70
CA LYS A 39 -5.56 4.97 8.72
C LYS A 39 -4.86 6.32 8.47
N HIS A 40 -3.55 6.32 8.23
CA HIS A 40 -2.82 7.55 7.97
C HIS A 40 -3.21 8.25 6.67
N LEU A 41 -3.53 7.50 5.61
CA LEU A 41 -4.08 8.09 4.38
C LEU A 41 -5.41 8.79 4.69
N SER A 42 -6.33 8.13 5.39
CA SER A 42 -7.59 8.78 5.79
C SER A 42 -7.38 10.05 6.62
N GLU A 43 -6.41 10.04 7.55
CA GLU A 43 -6.07 11.21 8.38
C GLU A 43 -5.44 12.35 7.56
N VAL A 44 -4.57 12.02 6.60
CA VAL A 44 -3.83 12.99 5.77
C VAL A 44 -4.73 13.64 4.73
N TYR A 45 -5.60 12.88 4.09
CA TYR A 45 -6.49 13.42 3.06
C TYR A 45 -7.68 14.19 3.63
N GLY A 46 -8.20 13.78 4.80
CA GLY A 46 -9.32 14.47 5.45
C GLY A 46 -10.65 14.45 4.67
N GLN A 47 -10.71 13.69 3.58
CA GLN A 47 -11.88 13.55 2.70
C GLN A 47 -11.92 12.15 2.09
N ALA A 48 -13.04 11.80 1.44
CA ALA A 48 -13.12 10.57 0.67
C ALA A 48 -12.14 10.60 -0.51
N ILE A 49 -11.43 9.49 -0.73
CA ILE A 49 -10.48 9.31 -1.83
C ILE A 49 -10.73 8.00 -2.56
N TRP A 50 -10.35 7.95 -3.83
CA TRP A 50 -10.18 6.69 -4.53
C TRP A 50 -8.95 5.99 -3.97
N SER A 51 -9.18 4.86 -3.32
CA SER A 51 -8.16 4.18 -2.52
C SER A 51 -7.21 3.35 -3.38
N PRO A 52 -5.92 3.25 -3.00
CA PRO A 52 -4.96 2.39 -3.68
C PRO A 52 -5.22 0.93 -3.36
N GLN A 53 -4.67 0.05 -4.20
CA GLN A 53 -4.63 -1.38 -3.94
C GLN A 53 -3.41 -1.74 -3.10
N PHE A 54 -3.58 -2.70 -2.18
CA PHE A 54 -2.53 -3.13 -1.26
C PHE A 54 -2.26 -4.61 -1.43
N PHE A 55 -0.98 -4.96 -1.45
CA PHE A 55 -0.53 -6.33 -1.68
C PHE A 55 0.62 -6.69 -0.75
N THR A 56 0.75 -7.99 -0.45
CA THR A 56 2.07 -8.54 -0.13
C THR A 56 2.89 -8.75 -1.41
N ILE A 57 4.21 -8.94 -1.29
CA ILE A 57 5.07 -9.29 -2.44
C ILE A 57 4.53 -10.53 -3.18
N GLN A 58 4.14 -11.58 -2.44
CA GLN A 58 3.58 -12.80 -3.04
C GLN A 58 2.25 -12.54 -3.75
N GLU A 59 1.34 -11.77 -3.16
CA GLU A 59 0.06 -11.43 -3.78
C GLU A 59 0.25 -10.61 -5.05
N PHE A 60 1.16 -9.63 -5.02
CA PHE A 60 1.46 -8.78 -6.16
C PHE A 60 2.02 -9.60 -7.32
N LEU A 61 3.03 -10.44 -7.06
CA LEU A 61 3.64 -11.29 -8.09
C LEU A 61 2.63 -12.28 -8.68
N ARG A 62 1.83 -12.96 -7.83
CA ARG A 62 0.81 -13.90 -8.30
C ARG A 62 -0.23 -13.25 -9.24
N LEU A 63 -0.49 -11.96 -9.09
CA LEU A 63 -1.42 -11.22 -9.96
C LEU A 63 -0.72 -10.56 -11.17
N SER A 64 0.61 -10.51 -11.19
CA SER A 64 1.38 -9.79 -12.22
C SER A 64 2.00 -10.70 -13.27
N THR A 65 1.94 -12.02 -13.09
CA THR A 65 2.46 -13.02 -14.05
C THR A 65 1.53 -14.23 -14.13
N ASP A 66 1.54 -14.90 -15.28
CA ASP A 66 0.91 -16.21 -15.50
C ASP A 66 1.82 -17.39 -15.06
N ASP A 67 3.04 -17.09 -14.61
CA ASP A 67 3.98 -18.11 -14.14
C ASP A 67 3.48 -18.81 -12.87
N THR A 68 3.74 -20.11 -12.80
CA THR A 68 3.34 -20.92 -11.64
C THR A 68 4.28 -20.66 -10.45
N GLU A 69 3.69 -20.45 -9.27
CA GLU A 69 4.45 -20.29 -8.03
C GLU A 69 5.28 -21.54 -7.72
N ALA A 70 6.55 -21.35 -7.38
CA ALA A 70 7.44 -22.46 -7.04
C ALA A 70 6.93 -23.20 -5.80
N SER A 71 7.04 -24.54 -5.82
CA SER A 71 6.73 -25.37 -4.66
C SER A 71 7.63 -25.03 -3.47
N PRO A 72 7.14 -25.13 -2.22
CA PRO A 72 7.96 -24.98 -1.03
C PRO A 72 9.17 -25.93 -1.06
N LEU A 73 10.31 -25.47 -0.54
CA LEU A 73 11.47 -26.32 -0.31
C LEU A 73 11.09 -27.37 0.73
N THR A 74 10.87 -28.60 0.29
CA THR A 74 10.55 -29.76 1.14
C THR A 74 11.73 -30.71 1.15
#